data_AF-X8JRI3-F1
#
_entry.id   AF-X8JRI3-F1
#
_cell.length_a   1.000
_cell.length_b   1.000
_cell.length_c   1.000
_cell.angle_alpha   90.00
_cell.angle_beta   90.00
_cell.angle_gamma   90.00
#
_symmetry.space_group_name_H-M   'P 1'
#
loop_
_entity.id
_entity.type
_entity.pdbx_description
1 polymer ?
#
loop_
_entity_poly.entity_id
_entity_poly.type
_entity_poly.pdbx_seq_one_letter_code
_entity_poly.pdbx_strand_id
1 'polypeptide(L)'
;MPALAKAQGPRAHRIGSLLFCPTCGTLLDLPGEDTPNVKCEQCGHLEPASSYENHKVETRSRPDAFPSVLQLKRTTQTKEHLDANVKTKTAETCPKCGHKEALSQERQLRSADEGSTIFLECLNPECRHGWRINN
;
A
#
# COMPACT_ATOMS: atom_id res chain seq x y z
N MET A 1 36.80 -13.44 50.57
CA MET A 1 35.57 -12.62 50.52
C MET A 1 34.78 -13.05 49.28
N PRO A 2 33.76 -13.91 49.39
CA PRO A 2 32.96 -14.26 48.21
C PRO A 2 31.99 -13.11 47.89
N ALA A 3 31.97 -12.72 46.62
CA ALA A 3 31.13 -11.66 46.09
C ALA A 3 29.64 -12.03 46.25
N LEU A 4 28.89 -11.12 46.87
CA LEU A 4 27.44 -11.20 47.03
C LEU A 4 26.77 -11.24 45.66
N ALA A 5 26.17 -12.38 45.32
CA ALA A 5 25.28 -12.51 44.18
C ALA A 5 24.05 -11.60 44.40
N LYS A 6 23.97 -10.50 43.62
CA LYS A 6 22.77 -9.66 43.60
C LYS A 6 21.59 -10.49 43.12
N ALA A 7 20.55 -10.56 43.93
CA ALA A 7 19.26 -11.15 43.60
C ALA A 7 18.75 -10.54 42.28
N GLN A 8 18.55 -11.38 41.27
CA GLN A 8 18.03 -10.95 39.98
C GLN A 8 16.52 -10.79 40.14
N GLY A 9 16.06 -9.54 40.24
CA GLY A 9 14.64 -9.20 40.17
C GLY A 9 14.02 -9.60 38.82
N PRO A 10 12.71 -9.40 38.65
CA PRO A 10 12.06 -9.65 37.37
C PRO A 10 12.73 -8.80 36.28
N ARG A 11 13.11 -9.44 35.17
CA ARG A 11 13.76 -8.79 34.01
C ARG A 11 12.72 -8.25 33.04
N ALA A 12 13.12 -7.26 32.24
CA ALA A 12 12.25 -6.66 31.22
C ALA A 12 11.63 -7.67 30.24
N HIS A 13 10.39 -7.39 29.82
CA HIS A 13 9.69 -8.17 28.79
C HIS A 13 10.14 -7.73 27.40
N ARG A 14 10.57 -8.68 26.56
CA ARG A 14 11.07 -8.40 25.22
C ARG A 14 10.01 -8.67 24.15
N ILE A 15 9.81 -7.72 23.24
CA ILE A 15 9.02 -7.90 22.01
C ILE A 15 9.84 -7.34 20.84
N GLY A 16 10.38 -8.22 20.00
CA GLY A 16 11.27 -7.83 18.90
C GLY A 16 12.59 -7.21 19.42
N SER A 17 12.85 -5.96 19.05
CA SER A 17 13.96 -5.13 19.55
C SER A 17 13.59 -4.27 20.77
N LEU A 18 12.32 -4.25 21.19
CA LEU A 18 11.84 -3.37 22.24
C LEU A 18 11.80 -4.11 23.58
N LEU A 19 12.10 -3.38 24.67
CA LEU A 19 12.03 -3.86 26.04
C LEU A 19 10.98 -3.09 26.84
N PHE A 20 10.18 -3.80 27.62
CA PHE A 20 9.13 -3.25 28.46
C PHE A 20 9.42 -3.54 29.92
N CYS A 21 9.14 -2.56 30.77
CA CYS A 21 9.28 -2.68 32.21
C CYS A 21 8.42 -3.85 32.75
N PRO A 22 8.97 -4.75 33.57
CA PRO A 22 8.24 -5.91 34.07
C PRO A 22 7.17 -5.55 35.11
N THR A 23 7.27 -4.36 35.72
CA THR A 23 6.39 -3.93 36.80
C THR A 23 5.18 -3.15 36.29
N CYS A 24 5.39 -2.22 35.35
CA CYS A 24 4.35 -1.30 34.87
C CYS A 24 4.05 -1.39 33.37
N GLY A 25 4.77 -2.23 32.63
CA GLY A 25 4.57 -2.41 31.18
C GLY A 25 4.98 -1.22 30.31
N THR A 26 5.64 -0.19 30.88
CA THR A 26 6.14 0.96 30.12
C THR A 26 7.31 0.56 29.22
N LEU A 27 7.36 1.09 27.99
CA LEU A 27 8.50 0.92 27.09
C LEU A 27 9.75 1.57 27.72
N LEU A 28 10.84 0.80 27.85
CA LEU A 28 12.10 1.30 28.39
C LEU A 28 12.90 2.03 27.31
N ASP A 29 13.61 3.09 27.70
CA ASP A 29 14.47 3.85 26.81
C ASP A 29 15.74 3.08 26.44
N LEU A 30 16.38 3.47 25.33
CA LEU A 30 17.66 2.88 24.95
C LEU A 30 18.75 3.31 25.95
N PRO A 31 19.66 2.40 26.33
CA PRO A 31 20.79 2.76 27.17
C PRO A 31 21.71 3.74 26.42
N GLY A 32 22.18 4.77 27.10
CA GLY A 32 23.28 5.61 26.62
C GLY A 32 24.61 4.87 26.71
N GLU A 33 25.63 5.33 25.97
CA GLU A 33 26.93 4.64 25.80
C GLU A 33 27.58 4.22 27.13
N ASP A 34 27.45 5.01 28.19
CA ASP A 34 28.08 4.75 29.50
C ASP A 34 27.07 4.51 30.65
N THR A 35 25.81 4.24 30.34
CA THR A 35 24.79 4.02 31.38
C THR A 35 24.67 2.53 31.71
N PRO A 36 25.00 2.08 32.94
CA PRO A 36 24.94 0.65 33.29
C PRO A 36 23.51 0.15 33.47
N ASN A 37 22.55 1.05 33.70
CA ASN A 37 21.14 0.72 33.89
C ASN A 37 20.25 1.76 33.22
N VAL A 38 19.14 1.30 32.67
CA VAL A 38 18.02 2.11 32.17
C VAL A 38 16.97 2.20 33.26
N LYS A 39 16.55 3.42 33.59
CA LYS A 39 15.48 3.67 34.53
C LYS A 39 14.14 3.75 33.80
N CYS A 40 13.12 3.11 34.36
CA CYS A 40 11.75 3.30 33.91
C CYS A 40 11.19 4.64 34.44
N GLU A 41 10.73 5.50 33.54
CA GLU A 41 10.19 6.82 33.87
C GLU A 41 8.90 6.78 34.72
N GLN A 42 8.13 5.68 34.66
CA GLN A 42 6.84 5.58 35.34
C GLN A 42 6.93 5.00 36.76
N CYS A 43 7.65 3.89 36.93
CA CYS A 43 7.72 3.18 38.22
C CYS A 43 9.11 3.17 38.86
N GLY A 44 10.13 3.72 38.18
CA GLY A 44 11.49 3.79 38.69
C GLY A 44 12.27 2.46 38.66
N HIS A 45 11.71 1.40 38.08
CA HIS A 45 12.43 0.12 37.87
C HIS A 45 13.76 0.35 37.14
N LEU A 46 14.83 -0.30 37.60
CA LEU A 46 16.15 -0.23 37.00
C LEU A 46 16.44 -1.52 36.25
N GLU A 47 16.53 -1.42 34.93
CA GLU A 47 16.87 -2.54 34.06
C GLU A 47 18.36 -2.44 33.64
N PRO A 48 19.15 -3.52 33.68
CA PRO A 48 20.54 -3.48 33.22
C PRO A 48 20.64 -3.16 31.73
N ALA A 49 21.64 -2.37 31.32
CA ALA A 49 21.88 -2.09 29.90
C ALA A 49 22.22 -3.36 29.10
N SER A 50 22.79 -4.39 29.76
CA SER A 50 23.05 -5.70 29.16
C SER A 50 21.77 -6.43 28.71
N SER A 51 20.59 -6.03 29.20
CA SER A 51 19.31 -6.54 28.72
C SER A 51 18.99 -6.15 27.27
N TYR A 52 19.75 -5.21 26.67
CA TYR A 52 19.67 -4.80 25.26
C TYR A 52 20.68 -5.51 24.34
N GLU A 53 21.53 -6.40 24.87
CA GLU A 53 22.53 -7.10 24.09
C GLU A 53 21.97 -8.35 23.39
N ASN A 54 22.52 -8.70 22.22
CA ASN A 54 22.15 -9.90 21.45
C ASN A 54 20.72 -9.90 20.87
N HIS A 55 20.17 -8.72 20.55
CA HIS A 55 18.86 -8.59 19.91
C HIS A 55 18.98 -8.58 18.38
N LYS A 56 18.81 -9.74 17.74
CA LYS A 56 18.72 -9.83 16.29
C LYS A 56 17.28 -9.54 15.82
N VAL A 57 17.12 -8.56 14.93
CA VAL A 57 15.89 -8.33 14.16
C VAL A 57 16.17 -8.65 12.70
N GLU A 58 15.44 -9.61 12.15
CA GLU A 58 15.49 -9.92 10.73
C GLU A 58 14.37 -9.18 10.01
N THR A 59 14.74 -8.23 9.15
CA THR A 59 13.80 -7.54 8.27
C THR A 59 13.93 -8.11 6.86
N ARG A 60 12.82 -8.20 6.15
CA ARG A 60 12.77 -8.59 4.74
C ARG A 60 12.00 -7.53 3.97
N SER A 61 12.41 -7.27 2.74
CA SER A 61 11.63 -6.41 1.84
C SER A 61 10.26 -7.04 1.61
N ARG A 62 9.25 -6.18 1.43
CA ARG A 62 7.94 -6.66 1.01
C ARG A 62 8.07 -7.32 -0.37
N PRO A 63 7.24 -8.34 -0.69
CA PRO A 63 7.28 -8.99 -2.00
C PRO A 63 7.15 -7.98 -3.14
N ASP A 64 6.29 -6.97 -3.00
CA ASP A 64 6.02 -5.93 -4.01
C ASP A 64 7.00 -4.75 -4.01
N ALA A 65 8.01 -4.74 -3.14
CA ALA A 65 8.96 -3.62 -3.04
C ALA A 65 9.80 -3.42 -4.32
N PHE A 66 9.94 -4.47 -5.15
CA PHE A 66 10.74 -4.45 -6.37
C PHE A 66 9.93 -5.00 -7.56
N PRO A 67 9.05 -4.20 -8.18
CA PRO A 67 8.31 -4.64 -9.34
C PRO A 67 9.26 -4.90 -10.52
N SER A 68 9.20 -6.09 -11.11
CA SER A 68 10.00 -6.46 -12.28
C SER A 68 9.19 -7.28 -13.28
N VAL A 69 9.59 -7.30 -14.55
CA VAL A 69 8.89 -8.07 -15.60
C VAL A 69 8.79 -9.56 -15.25
N LEU A 70 9.84 -10.13 -14.65
CA LEU A 70 9.83 -11.52 -14.17
C LEU A 70 8.86 -11.72 -13.00
N GLN A 71 8.73 -10.71 -12.14
CA GLN A 71 7.84 -10.75 -11.00
C GLN A 71 6.37 -10.57 -11.38
N LEU A 72 6.06 -9.71 -12.36
CA LEU A 72 4.71 -9.61 -12.95
C LEU A 72 4.29 -10.91 -13.64
N LYS A 73 5.21 -11.60 -14.31
CA LYS A 73 4.95 -12.92 -14.91
C LYS A 73 4.63 -14.00 -13.86
N ARG A 74 5.06 -13.82 -12.61
CA ARG A 74 4.75 -14.72 -11.48
C ARG A 74 3.35 -14.50 -10.93
N THR A 75 2.84 -13.28 -11.03
CA THR A 75 1.47 -12.90 -10.67
C THR A 75 0.58 -12.99 -11.91
N THR A 76 0.12 -14.19 -12.26
CA THR A 76 -0.76 -14.50 -13.40
C THR A 76 -2.20 -13.98 -13.25
N GLN A 77 -2.38 -12.84 -12.60
CA GLN A 77 -3.63 -12.09 -12.64
C GLN A 77 -3.29 -10.62 -12.84
N THR A 78 -2.92 -10.29 -14.08
CA THR A 78 -3.31 -8.98 -14.60
C THR A 78 -4.82 -8.93 -14.45
N LYS A 79 -5.30 -8.26 -13.41
CA LYS A 79 -6.64 -7.72 -13.40
C LYS A 79 -6.68 -6.87 -14.66
N GLU A 80 -7.28 -7.40 -15.72
CA GLU A 80 -7.83 -6.54 -16.74
C GLU A 80 -8.73 -5.61 -15.93
N HIS A 81 -8.29 -4.36 -15.79
CA HIS A 81 -9.24 -3.32 -15.48
C HIS A 81 -10.27 -3.48 -16.59
N LEU A 82 -11.44 -4.02 -16.23
CA LEU A 82 -12.66 -3.84 -17.00
C LEU A 82 -12.85 -2.33 -17.00
N ASP A 83 -12.13 -1.68 -17.90
CA ASP A 83 -12.09 -0.25 -18.03
C ASP A 83 -13.54 0.18 -18.13
N ALA A 84 -13.88 1.25 -17.43
CA ALA A 84 -15.16 1.96 -17.54
C ALA A 84 -15.42 2.53 -18.95
N ASN A 85 -14.73 2.01 -19.96
CA ASN A 85 -14.84 2.28 -21.38
C ASN A 85 -15.65 1.16 -22.08
N VAL A 86 -16.78 0.75 -21.49
CA VAL A 86 -17.71 -0.15 -22.15
C VAL A 86 -18.30 0.58 -23.34
N LYS A 87 -17.73 0.35 -24.53
CA LYS A 87 -18.26 0.82 -25.80
C LYS A 87 -19.42 -0.10 -26.19
N THR A 88 -20.59 0.47 -26.43
CA THR A 88 -21.78 -0.27 -26.86
C THR A 88 -21.98 -0.07 -28.36
N LYS A 89 -22.47 -1.09 -29.09
CA LYS A 89 -22.80 -0.93 -30.51
C LYS A 89 -24.15 -0.23 -30.65
N THR A 90 -24.21 0.78 -31.51
CA THR A 90 -25.41 1.59 -31.78
C THR A 90 -25.57 1.81 -33.28
N ALA A 91 -26.82 1.90 -33.74
CA ALA A 91 -27.19 2.08 -35.15
C ALA A 91 -27.10 3.56 -35.59
N GLU A 92 -25.92 4.18 -35.40
CA GLU A 92 -25.64 5.54 -35.86
C GLU A 92 -24.90 5.54 -37.20
N THR A 93 -25.34 6.40 -38.12
CA THR A 93 -24.76 6.47 -39.46
C THR A 93 -23.51 7.37 -39.47
N CYS A 94 -22.39 6.82 -39.93
CA CYS A 94 -21.12 7.53 -40.02
C CYS A 94 -21.19 8.67 -41.06
N PRO A 95 -20.89 9.93 -40.68
CA PRO A 95 -20.95 11.07 -41.59
C PRO A 95 -19.88 11.03 -42.69
N LYS A 96 -18.83 10.21 -42.53
CA LYS A 96 -17.70 10.12 -43.49
C LYS A 96 -17.89 9.05 -44.56
N CYS A 97 -18.42 7.87 -44.20
CA CYS A 97 -18.52 6.72 -45.11
C CYS A 97 -19.92 6.13 -45.26
N GLY A 98 -20.92 6.64 -44.52
CA GLY A 98 -22.30 6.16 -44.60
C GLY A 98 -22.57 4.79 -43.95
N HIS A 99 -21.58 4.21 -43.24
CA HIS A 99 -21.77 2.96 -42.49
C HIS A 99 -22.81 3.16 -41.38
N LYS A 100 -23.76 2.24 -41.22
CA LYS A 100 -24.93 2.39 -40.34
C LYS A 100 -24.73 2.01 -38.87
N GLU A 101 -23.53 1.56 -38.52
CA GLU A 101 -23.21 1.17 -37.14
C GLU A 101 -21.97 1.90 -36.62
N ALA A 102 -22.02 2.24 -35.34
CA ALA A 102 -20.95 2.89 -34.59
C ALA A 102 -20.85 2.31 -33.16
N LEU A 103 -19.67 2.45 -32.55
CA LEU A 103 -19.45 2.22 -31.13
C LEU A 103 -19.73 3.52 -30.38
N SER A 104 -20.69 3.51 -29.46
CA SER A 104 -21.03 4.63 -28.59
C SER A 104 -20.38 4.49 -27.22
N GLN A 105 -19.85 5.60 -26.73
CA GLN A 105 -19.33 5.76 -25.38
C GLN A 105 -19.80 7.09 -24.81
N GLU A 106 -20.55 7.04 -23.71
CA GLU A 106 -21.00 8.23 -23.01
C GLU A 106 -19.96 8.68 -21.99
N ARG A 107 -19.67 9.99 -21.97
CA ARG A 107 -18.81 10.61 -20.95
C ARG A 107 -19.35 12.00 -20.62
N GLN A 108 -19.42 12.31 -19.32
CA GLN A 108 -19.66 13.67 -18.85
C GLN A 108 -18.37 14.47 -18.94
N LEU A 109 -18.37 15.55 -19.73
CA LEU A 109 -17.22 16.43 -19.92
C LEU A 109 -17.38 17.77 -19.22
N ARG A 110 -18.58 18.08 -18.71
CA ARG A 110 -18.93 19.37 -18.12
C ARG A 110 -19.61 19.18 -16.76
N SER A 111 -20.13 20.27 -16.20
CA SER A 111 -20.84 20.27 -14.92
C SER A 111 -22.06 19.33 -14.95
N ALA A 112 -22.50 18.88 -13.78
CA ALA A 112 -23.66 17.98 -13.63
C ALA A 112 -25.00 18.56 -14.12
N ASP A 113 -25.03 19.87 -14.39
CA ASP A 113 -26.20 20.60 -14.91
C ASP A 113 -26.31 20.53 -16.45
N GLU A 114 -25.31 19.97 -17.14
CA GLU A 114 -25.31 19.81 -18.59
C GLU A 114 -25.44 18.33 -19.00
N GLY A 115 -26.05 18.08 -20.17
CA GLY A 115 -26.19 16.73 -20.72
C GLY A 115 -24.85 16.06 -21.04
N SER A 116 -24.87 14.73 -21.06
CA SER A 116 -23.69 13.91 -21.36
C SER A 116 -23.21 14.06 -22.80
N THR A 117 -21.90 13.99 -23.03
CA THR A 117 -21.35 13.87 -24.40
C THR A 117 -21.23 12.40 -24.81
N ILE A 118 -21.85 12.03 -25.94
CA ILE A 118 -21.74 10.71 -26.54
C ILE A 118 -20.63 10.75 -27.59
N PHE A 119 -19.58 9.97 -27.38
CA PHE A 119 -18.52 9.71 -28.35
C PHE A 119 -18.91 8.52 -29.22
N LEU A 120 -18.89 8.69 -30.53
CA LEU A 120 -19.20 7.66 -31.52
C LEU A 120 -17.96 7.36 -32.36
N GLU A 121 -17.72 6.08 -32.62
CA GLU A 121 -16.63 5.61 -33.48
C GLU A 121 -17.19 4.67 -34.55
N CYS A 122 -16.94 4.96 -35.82
CA CYS A 122 -17.42 4.13 -36.92
C CYS A 122 -16.92 2.68 -36.82
N LEU A 123 -17.82 1.71 -36.94
CA LEU A 123 -17.48 0.28 -36.90
C LEU A 123 -16.80 -0.24 -38.18
N ASN A 124 -16.76 0.55 -39.26
CA ASN A 124 -16.02 0.17 -40.47
C ASN A 124 -14.50 0.25 -40.19
N PRO A 125 -13.75 -0.88 -40.25
CA PRO A 125 -12.31 -0.94 -39.96
C PRO A 125 -11.44 -0.03 -40.83
N GLU A 126 -11.90 0.30 -42.04
CA GLU A 126 -11.20 1.19 -42.98
C GLU A 126 -11.47 2.68 -42.69
N CYS A 127 -12.57 2.99 -42.00
CA CYS A 127 -12.96 4.37 -41.71
C CYS A 127 -12.52 4.83 -40.32
N ARG A 128 -12.96 4.11 -39.27
CA ARG A 128 -12.78 4.42 -37.83
C ARG A 128 -12.92 5.90 -37.47
N HIS A 129 -13.78 6.62 -38.18
CA HIS A 129 -13.99 8.03 -37.91
C HIS A 129 -14.68 8.19 -36.56
N GLY A 130 -14.11 9.02 -35.69
CA GLY A 130 -14.70 9.39 -34.41
C GLY A 130 -15.42 10.72 -34.50
N TRP A 131 -16.64 10.80 -33.96
CA TRP A 131 -17.39 12.04 -33.81
C TRP A 131 -18.08 12.09 -32.44
N ARG A 132 -18.64 13.25 -32.08
CA ARG A 132 -19.32 13.44 -30.81
C ARG A 132 -20.68 14.08 -31.01
N ILE A 133 -21.63 13.70 -30.16
CA ILE A 133 -22.96 14.28 -30.06
C ILE A 133 -23.12 14.75 -28.62
N ASN A 134 -23.57 15.99 -28.43
CA ASN A 134 -23.97 16.46 -27.11
C ASN A 134 -25.47 16.22 -26.99
N ASN A 135 -25.88 15.53 -25.92
CA ASN A 135 -27.28 15.43 -25.53
C ASN A 135 -27.69 16.67 -24.73
#